data_AF-A0A158QNB8-F1
#
_entry.id   AF-A0A158QNB8-F1
#
_cell.length_a   1.000
_cell.length_b   1.000
_cell.length_c   1.000
_cell.angle_alpha   90.00
_cell.angle_beta   90.00
_cell.angle_gamma   90.00
#
_symmetry.space_group_name_H-M   'P 1'
#
loop_
_entity.id
_entity.type
_entity.pdbx_description
1 polymer ?
#
loop_
_entity_poly.entity_id
_entity_poly.type
_entity_poly.pdbx_seq_one_letter_code
_entity_poly.pdbx_strand_id
1 'polypeptide(L)'
;MEGMPRVPMLLPEPKIPANQYDDEFRLKIKEYILLHFQDDPSKYDNAITELISLKQVKTACLLKRYYAQLLMMKNRFPMEEGDPIKVLFCWYDRAMDIAHSATYDDVGFELACVMYNIGAVHASIAVNEGRENEDSIKNAFMHYQYAAWPLQHLRDKMNASKYASVDFDKELLTFFVNVLLGQAQECLLEKSLIDHRSNLVVAKLAIHLRDRYQECYQHLENSNLQCPSTKKRKPNSNVR
;
A
#
# COMPACT_ATOMS: atom_id res chain seq x y z
N MET A 1 -4.76 -22.20 25.62
CA MET A 1 -4.47 -21.71 24.25
C MET A 1 -3.14 -20.97 24.15
N GLU A 2 -2.35 -20.92 25.23
CA GLU A 2 -0.89 -20.87 25.07
C GLU A 2 -0.47 -22.03 24.17
N GLY A 3 0.24 -21.73 23.08
CA GLY A 3 0.80 -22.73 22.17
C GLY A 3 0.05 -23.03 20.87
N MET A 4 -1.02 -22.30 20.50
CA MET A 4 -1.57 -22.43 19.15
C MET A 4 -0.63 -21.73 18.14
N PRO A 5 -0.06 -22.46 17.16
CA PRO A 5 0.85 -21.85 16.18
C PRO A 5 0.10 -20.82 15.34
N ARG A 6 0.65 -19.60 15.28
CA ARG A 6 0.10 -18.49 14.49
C ARG A 6 0.46 -18.71 13.01
N VAL A 7 -0.53 -18.55 12.14
CA VAL A 7 -0.32 -18.68 10.70
C VAL A 7 0.41 -17.43 10.19
N PRO A 8 1.37 -17.56 9.27
CA PRO A 8 1.96 -16.41 8.60
C PRO A 8 0.89 -15.61 7.86
N MET A 9 0.95 -14.31 8.05
CA MET A 9 0.01 -13.32 7.53
C MET A 9 0.55 -12.71 6.24
N LEU A 10 -0.31 -12.46 5.25
CA LEU A 10 0.09 -11.88 3.96
C LEU A 10 0.11 -10.35 4.03
N LEU A 11 0.92 -9.74 3.17
CA LEU A 11 0.93 -8.29 2.93
C LEU A 11 1.33 -7.97 1.48
N PRO A 12 0.83 -6.85 0.91
CA PRO A 12 1.33 -6.34 -0.36
C PRO A 12 2.72 -5.72 -0.18
N GLU A 13 3.65 -6.02 -1.09
CA GLU A 13 4.98 -5.40 -1.07
C GLU A 13 4.88 -3.91 -1.42
N PRO A 14 5.49 -3.00 -0.65
CA PRO A 14 5.46 -1.57 -0.94
C PRO A 14 6.25 -1.25 -2.21
N LYS A 15 5.70 -0.34 -3.03
CA LYS A 15 6.35 0.24 -4.20
C LYS A 15 7.57 1.06 -3.78
N ILE A 16 8.58 1.13 -4.65
CA ILE A 16 9.78 1.96 -4.40
C ILE A 16 9.73 3.20 -5.30
N PRO A 17 9.81 4.42 -4.75
CA PRO A 17 9.92 5.61 -5.57
C PRO A 17 11.29 5.67 -6.26
N ALA A 18 11.31 6.06 -7.52
CA ALA A 18 12.53 6.51 -8.18
C ALA A 18 12.71 8.02 -7.95
N ASN A 19 13.97 8.44 -7.77
CA ASN A 19 14.34 9.83 -7.50
C ASN A 19 14.86 10.56 -8.76
N GLN A 20 14.78 9.91 -9.93
CA GLN A 20 15.43 10.38 -11.15
C GLN A 20 14.88 11.70 -11.70
N TYR A 21 13.70 12.13 -11.25
CA TYR A 21 13.02 13.34 -11.72
C TYR A 21 12.83 14.38 -10.62
N ASP A 22 13.46 14.21 -9.45
CA ASP A 22 13.28 15.13 -8.31
C ASP A 22 13.79 16.54 -8.62
N ASP A 23 14.90 16.65 -9.35
CA ASP A 23 15.47 17.94 -9.79
C ASP A 23 14.60 18.60 -10.87
N GLU A 24 14.05 17.82 -11.80
CA GLU A 24 13.13 18.32 -12.83
C GLU A 24 11.83 18.84 -12.19
N PHE A 25 11.29 18.11 -11.22
CA PHE A 25 10.13 18.55 -10.43
C PHE A 25 10.43 19.89 -9.74
N ARG A 26 11.58 20.00 -9.05
CA ARG A 26 11.99 21.24 -8.41
C ARG A 26 12.07 22.41 -9.39
N LEU A 27 12.68 22.19 -10.55
CA LEU A 27 12.82 23.22 -11.59
C LEU A 27 11.46 23.71 -12.08
N LYS A 28 10.59 22.79 -12.50
CA LYS A 28 9.25 23.13 -13.04
C LYS A 28 8.37 23.87 -12.04
N ILE A 29 8.38 23.46 -10.77
CA ILE A 29 7.64 24.15 -9.71
C ILE A 29 8.18 25.57 -9.52
N LYS A 30 9.51 25.74 -9.48
CA LYS A 30 10.13 27.07 -9.31
C LYS A 30 9.87 27.99 -10.50
N GLU A 31 9.95 27.47 -11.73
CA GLU A 31 9.61 28.21 -12.95
C GLU A 31 8.15 28.68 -12.93
N TYR A 32 7.22 27.81 -12.52
CA TYR A 32 5.81 28.18 -12.40
C TYR A 32 5.56 29.26 -11.34
N ILE A 33 6.25 29.17 -10.19
CA ILE A 33 6.19 30.21 -9.15
C ILE A 33 6.64 31.55 -9.68
N LEU A 34 7.76 31.57 -10.41
CA LEU A 34 8.30 32.79 -10.98
C LEU A 34 7.35 33.40 -12.02
N LEU A 35 6.85 32.59 -12.95
CA LEU A 35 6.10 33.08 -14.11
C LEU A 35 4.63 33.37 -13.80
N HIS A 36 3.97 32.50 -13.05
CA HIS A 36 2.54 32.59 -12.80
C HIS A 36 2.21 33.33 -11.50
N PHE A 37 2.94 33.04 -10.42
CA PHE A 37 2.72 33.70 -9.13
C PHE A 37 3.54 34.99 -8.97
N GLN A 38 4.49 35.26 -9.88
CA GLN A 38 5.37 36.44 -9.84
C GLN A 38 6.06 36.63 -8.49
N ASP A 39 6.37 35.51 -7.84
CA ASP A 39 7.04 35.48 -6.53
C ASP A 39 8.42 34.85 -6.68
N ASP A 40 9.30 35.14 -5.72
CA ASP A 40 10.66 34.61 -5.69
C ASP A 40 10.64 33.11 -5.36
N PRO A 41 11.08 32.22 -6.28
CA PRO A 41 11.06 30.79 -6.06
C PRO A 41 11.99 30.32 -4.92
N SER A 42 13.02 31.11 -4.59
CA SER A 42 13.98 30.74 -3.54
C SER A 42 13.35 30.65 -2.15
N LYS A 43 12.27 31.40 -1.90
CA LYS A 43 11.48 31.35 -0.66
C LYS A 43 10.90 29.96 -0.37
N TYR A 44 10.71 29.14 -1.40
CA TYR A 44 10.06 27.84 -1.32
C TYR A 44 11.04 26.67 -1.34
N ASP A 45 12.36 26.91 -1.42
CA ASP A 45 13.37 25.85 -1.53
C ASP A 45 13.31 24.84 -0.38
N ASN A 46 13.09 25.31 0.85
CA ASN A 46 12.95 24.45 2.02
C ASN A 46 11.69 23.58 1.94
N ALA A 47 10.56 24.16 1.52
CA ALA A 47 9.29 23.43 1.40
C ALA A 47 9.34 22.37 0.31
N ILE A 48 9.95 22.68 -0.84
CA ILE A 48 10.14 21.71 -1.94
C ILE A 48 11.07 20.58 -1.49
N THR A 49 12.14 20.90 -0.77
CA THR A 49 13.08 19.88 -0.25
C THR A 49 12.41 18.97 0.78
N GLU A 50 11.63 19.55 1.71
CA GLU A 50 10.86 18.77 2.67
C GLU A 50 9.88 17.83 1.97
N LEU A 51 9.12 18.33 0.99
CA LEU A 51 8.16 17.53 0.24
C LEU A 51 8.84 16.33 -0.45
N ILE A 52 9.94 16.56 -1.19
CA ILE A 52 10.68 15.49 -1.88
C ILE A 52 11.19 14.47 -0.86
N SER A 53 11.68 14.91 0.30
CA SER A 53 12.18 14.01 1.35
C SER A 53 11.09 13.08 1.92
N LEU A 54 9.83 13.54 1.95
CA LEU A 54 8.72 12.75 2.47
C LEU A 54 8.36 11.55 1.58
N LYS A 55 8.67 11.61 0.27
CA LYS A 55 8.40 10.53 -0.70
C LYS A 55 9.05 9.20 -0.32
N GLN A 56 10.22 9.26 0.34
CA GLN A 56 11.04 8.08 0.63
C GLN A 56 10.72 7.44 1.99
N VAL A 57 9.81 8.03 2.77
CA VAL A 57 9.57 7.60 4.14
C VAL A 57 8.64 6.38 4.18
N LYS A 58 8.90 5.47 5.12
CA LYS A 58 8.17 4.20 5.27
C LYS A 58 7.18 4.20 6.44
N THR A 59 6.78 5.36 6.94
CA THR A 59 5.79 5.47 8.04
C THR A 59 4.46 5.98 7.51
N ALA A 60 3.35 5.41 8.03
CA ALA A 60 2.01 5.75 7.57
C ALA A 60 1.68 7.25 7.78
N CYS A 61 2.16 7.85 8.87
CA CYS A 61 1.95 9.27 9.16
C CYS A 61 2.61 10.17 8.10
N LEU A 62 3.88 9.91 7.76
CA LEU A 62 4.62 10.75 6.82
C LEU A 62 4.15 10.53 5.38
N LEU A 63 3.74 9.31 5.00
CA LEU A 63 3.09 9.06 3.71
C LEU A 63 1.74 9.77 3.59
N LYS A 64 0.92 9.78 4.65
CA LYS A 64 -0.35 10.54 4.66
C LYS A 64 -0.09 12.05 4.55
N ARG A 65 0.96 12.55 5.23
CA ARG A 65 1.38 13.96 5.10
C ARG A 65 1.81 14.28 3.67
N TYR A 66 2.64 13.43 3.07
CA TYR A 66 3.06 13.58 1.67
C TYR A 66 1.87 13.59 0.71
N TYR A 67 0.97 12.61 0.84
CA TYR A 67 -0.25 12.53 0.04
C TYR A 67 -1.10 13.80 0.16
N ALA A 68 -1.32 14.30 1.37
CA ALA A 68 -2.09 15.52 1.60
C ALA A 68 -1.42 16.75 0.98
N GLN A 69 -0.10 16.88 1.11
CA GLN A 69 0.65 17.99 0.52
C GLN A 69 0.60 17.95 -1.01
N LEU A 70 0.78 16.77 -1.63
CA LEU A 70 0.63 16.60 -3.07
C LEU A 70 -0.77 16.96 -3.56
N LEU A 71 -1.81 16.55 -2.82
CA LEU A 71 -3.20 16.89 -3.16
C LEU A 71 -3.43 18.40 -3.09
N MET A 72 -2.88 19.09 -2.09
CA MET A 72 -2.92 20.55 -2.00
C MET A 72 -2.15 21.23 -3.13
N MET A 73 -1.01 20.67 -3.54
CA MET A 73 -0.23 21.18 -4.66
C MET A 73 -0.96 21.00 -5.99
N LYS A 74 -1.54 19.84 -6.25
CA LYS A 74 -2.36 19.57 -7.44
C LYS A 74 -3.45 20.63 -7.65
N ASN A 75 -4.03 21.16 -6.56
CA ASN A 75 -5.05 22.21 -6.64
C ASN A 75 -4.51 23.61 -6.99
N ARG A 76 -3.18 23.82 -6.97
CA ARG A 76 -2.51 25.10 -7.23
C ARG A 76 -1.59 25.06 -8.44
N PHE A 77 -1.09 23.89 -8.77
CA PHE A 77 -0.10 23.60 -9.79
C PHE A 77 -0.74 22.59 -10.76
N PRO A 78 -1.02 22.98 -12.02
CA PRO A 78 -1.63 22.09 -13.00
C PRO A 78 -0.59 21.05 -13.45
N MET A 79 -0.58 19.89 -12.80
CA MET A 79 0.41 18.80 -12.96
C MET A 79 -0.22 17.49 -13.43
N GLU A 80 -1.46 17.51 -13.91
CA GLU A 80 -2.10 16.35 -14.51
C GLU A 80 -1.62 16.13 -15.94
N GLU A 81 -1.96 14.97 -16.51
CA GLU A 81 -1.66 14.64 -17.89
C GLU A 81 -2.24 15.71 -18.84
N GLY A 82 -1.36 16.32 -19.65
CA GLY A 82 -1.73 17.40 -20.58
C GLY A 82 -1.63 18.81 -20.01
N ASP A 83 -1.34 18.97 -18.73
CA ASP A 83 -1.21 20.28 -18.11
C ASP A 83 0.13 20.98 -18.42
N PRO A 84 0.20 22.34 -18.28
CA PRO A 84 1.40 23.12 -18.58
C PRO A 84 2.64 22.76 -17.78
N ILE A 85 2.50 22.27 -16.54
CA ILE A 85 3.64 21.89 -15.67
C ILE A 85 3.63 20.42 -15.29
N LYS A 86 3.22 19.57 -16.22
CA LYS A 86 3.34 18.11 -16.08
C LYS A 86 4.76 17.71 -15.71
N VAL A 87 4.88 16.85 -14.71
CA VAL A 87 6.13 16.41 -14.07
C VAL A 87 6.18 14.89 -14.09
N LEU A 88 7.35 14.33 -14.41
CA LEU A 88 7.52 12.88 -14.48
C LEU A 88 7.63 12.29 -13.07
N PHE A 89 6.85 11.26 -12.82
CA PHE A 89 6.90 10.45 -11.61
C PHE A 89 7.21 9.01 -12.01
N CYS A 90 8.21 8.41 -11.36
CA CYS A 90 8.64 7.04 -11.64
C CYS A 90 8.63 6.21 -10.36
N TRP A 91 8.07 5.01 -10.45
CA TRP A 91 7.97 4.04 -9.36
C TRP A 91 8.31 2.64 -9.86
N TYR A 92 8.93 1.84 -9.00
CA TYR A 92 9.18 0.43 -9.28
C TYR A 92 8.03 -0.41 -8.75
N ASP A 93 7.50 -1.26 -9.61
CA ASP A 93 6.58 -2.33 -9.27
C ASP A 93 7.36 -3.47 -8.61
N ARG A 94 6.81 -4.02 -7.53
CA ARG A 94 7.41 -5.12 -6.76
C ARG A 94 6.68 -6.43 -6.95
N ALA A 95 5.41 -6.39 -7.34
CA ALA A 95 4.71 -7.57 -7.80
C ALA A 95 5.44 -8.14 -9.03
N MET A 96 5.98 -9.36 -8.92
CA MET A 96 6.52 -10.22 -9.99
C MET A 96 8.06 -10.35 -10.17
N ASP A 97 8.91 -10.14 -9.14
CA ASP A 97 10.36 -10.52 -9.19
C ASP A 97 11.16 -9.87 -10.36
N ILE A 98 10.52 -8.96 -11.10
CA ILE A 98 11.01 -8.21 -12.25
C ILE A 98 10.85 -6.75 -11.86
N ALA A 99 11.96 -6.03 -11.74
CA ALA A 99 11.92 -4.60 -11.50
C ALA A 99 11.41 -3.90 -12.76
N HIS A 100 10.09 -3.76 -12.87
CA HIS A 100 9.46 -2.91 -13.89
C HIS A 100 9.27 -1.52 -13.30
N SER A 101 9.82 -0.51 -13.97
CA SER A 101 9.57 0.88 -13.62
C SER A 101 8.39 1.41 -14.42
N ALA A 102 7.40 1.96 -13.74
CA ALA A 102 6.30 2.70 -14.33
C ALA A 102 6.59 4.20 -14.21
N THR A 103 6.59 4.92 -15.34
CA THR A 103 6.84 6.37 -15.40
C THR A 103 5.70 7.07 -16.10
N TYR A 104 5.12 8.08 -15.45
CA TYR A 104 4.01 8.88 -15.97
C TYR A 104 4.21 10.37 -15.66
N ASP A 105 3.79 11.24 -16.56
CA ASP A 105 3.78 12.69 -16.40
C ASP A 105 2.45 13.19 -15.80
N ASP A 106 1.98 12.52 -14.74
CA ASP A 106 0.68 12.79 -14.10
C ASP A 106 0.79 12.68 -12.58
N VAL A 107 0.49 13.75 -11.84
CA VAL A 107 0.44 13.74 -10.37
C VAL A 107 -0.57 12.73 -9.81
N GLY A 108 -1.60 12.35 -10.59
CA GLY A 108 -2.51 11.27 -10.25
C GLY A 108 -1.80 9.93 -10.06
N PHE A 109 -0.73 9.67 -10.83
CA PHE A 109 0.07 8.44 -10.71
C PHE A 109 0.85 8.42 -9.40
N GLU A 110 1.47 9.55 -9.04
CA GLU A 110 2.18 9.71 -7.76
C GLU A 110 1.22 9.50 -6.58
N LEU A 111 0.05 10.15 -6.61
CA LEU A 111 -0.98 9.99 -5.58
C LEU A 111 -1.44 8.53 -5.45
N ALA A 112 -1.63 7.83 -6.57
CA ALA A 112 -2.01 6.42 -6.60
C ALA A 112 -0.92 5.52 -5.98
N CYS A 113 0.35 5.75 -6.30
CA CYS A 113 1.47 5.00 -5.71
C CYS A 113 1.59 5.21 -4.20
N VAL A 114 1.44 6.46 -3.74
CA VAL A 114 1.47 6.78 -2.32
C VAL A 114 0.29 6.16 -1.58
N MET A 115 -0.92 6.18 -2.16
CA MET A 115 -2.10 5.51 -1.60
C MET A 115 -1.88 4.00 -1.42
N TYR A 116 -1.32 3.34 -2.44
CA TYR A 116 -0.95 1.93 -2.34
C TYR A 116 0.05 1.68 -1.19
N ASN A 117 1.09 2.50 -1.08
CA ASN A 117 2.09 2.37 -0.03
C ASN A 117 1.55 2.65 1.37
N ILE A 118 0.56 3.54 1.53
CA ILE A 118 -0.15 3.71 2.81
C ILE A 118 -0.81 2.39 3.23
N GLY A 119 -1.46 1.69 2.29
CA GLY A 119 -2.03 0.36 2.52
C GLY A 119 -0.95 -0.66 2.92
N ALA A 120 0.13 -0.74 2.14
CA ALA A 120 1.23 -1.67 2.39
C ALA A 120 1.93 -1.45 3.74
N VAL A 121 2.13 -0.20 4.16
CA VAL A 121 2.72 0.12 5.47
C VAL A 121 1.78 -0.29 6.61
N HIS A 122 0.47 -0.04 6.49
CA HIS A 122 -0.49 -0.52 7.49
C HIS A 122 -0.50 -2.04 7.59
N ALA A 123 -0.44 -2.76 6.46
CA ALA A 123 -0.34 -4.23 6.46
C ALA A 123 0.97 -4.70 7.10
N SER A 124 2.10 -4.06 6.79
CA SER A 124 3.39 -4.38 7.40
C SER A 124 3.39 -4.19 8.92
N ILE A 125 2.72 -3.14 9.43
CA ILE A 125 2.55 -2.97 10.88
C ILE A 125 1.74 -4.13 11.46
N ALA A 126 0.59 -4.46 10.86
CA ALA A 126 -0.29 -5.54 11.34
C ALA A 126 0.39 -6.92 11.36
N VAL A 127 1.20 -7.23 10.35
CA VAL A 127 1.94 -8.51 10.26
C VAL A 127 3.00 -8.62 11.35
N ASN A 128 3.62 -7.50 11.74
CA ASN A 128 4.65 -7.45 12.78
C ASN A 128 4.09 -7.37 14.21
N GLU A 129 2.77 -7.24 14.38
CA GLU A 129 2.14 -7.37 15.69
C GLU A 129 2.19 -8.82 16.19
N GLY A 130 2.64 -9.02 17.43
CA GLY A 130 2.82 -10.35 18.00
C GLY A 130 1.52 -11.15 18.19
N ARG A 131 0.38 -10.45 18.36
CA ARG A 131 -0.95 -11.06 18.58
C ARG A 131 -0.98 -12.05 19.76
N GLU A 132 -0.22 -11.73 20.81
CA GLU A 132 -0.08 -12.55 22.03
C GLU A 132 -1.02 -12.09 23.14
N ASN A 133 -1.37 -10.80 23.12
CA ASN A 133 -2.24 -10.17 24.11
C ASN A 133 -3.34 -9.36 23.42
N GLU A 134 -4.36 -8.99 24.21
CA GLU A 134 -5.55 -8.29 23.70
C GLU A 134 -5.22 -7.00 22.93
N ASP A 135 -4.24 -6.23 23.40
CA ASP A 135 -3.85 -4.96 22.79
C ASP A 135 -3.17 -5.16 21.44
N SER A 136 -2.21 -6.09 21.35
CA SER A 136 -1.55 -6.44 20.08
C SER A 136 -2.53 -7.00 19.04
N ILE A 137 -3.53 -7.79 19.48
CA ILE A 137 -4.58 -8.32 18.60
C ILE A 137 -5.49 -7.20 18.11
N LYS A 138 -5.92 -6.30 19.00
CA LYS A 138 -6.69 -5.11 18.61
C LYS A 138 -5.89 -4.24 17.65
N ASN A 139 -4.60 -4.06 17.88
CA ASN A 139 -3.76 -3.25 17.00
C ASN A 139 -3.64 -3.87 15.60
N ALA A 140 -3.34 -5.17 15.52
CA ALA A 140 -3.30 -5.92 14.26
C ALA A 140 -4.64 -5.82 13.51
N PHE A 141 -5.75 -6.06 14.22
CA PHE A 141 -7.11 -5.95 13.68
C PHE A 141 -7.40 -4.57 13.06
N MET A 142 -7.05 -3.49 13.77
CA MET A 142 -7.23 -2.13 13.26
C MET A 142 -6.34 -1.89 12.04
N HIS A 143 -5.06 -2.25 12.10
CA HIS A 143 -4.12 -2.02 11.01
C HIS A 143 -4.45 -2.79 9.75
N TYR A 144 -4.99 -4.01 9.83
CA TYR A 144 -5.48 -4.74 8.65
C TYR A 144 -6.64 -4.01 7.96
N GLN A 145 -7.58 -3.46 8.72
CA GLN A 145 -8.67 -2.65 8.15
C GLN A 145 -8.15 -1.32 7.57
N TYR A 146 -7.20 -0.69 8.24
CA TYR A 146 -6.54 0.52 7.74
C TYR A 146 -5.68 0.25 6.49
N ALA A 147 -5.23 -1.00 6.29
CA ALA A 147 -4.53 -1.42 5.09
C ALA A 147 -5.48 -1.70 3.91
N ALA A 148 -6.64 -2.28 4.19
CA ALA A 148 -7.63 -2.63 3.17
C ALA A 148 -8.24 -1.39 2.50
N TRP A 149 -8.56 -0.35 3.28
CA TRP A 149 -9.25 0.83 2.74
C TRP A 149 -8.47 1.58 1.64
N PRO A 150 -7.17 1.89 1.78
CA PRO A 150 -6.39 2.52 0.71
C PRO A 150 -6.41 1.74 -0.60
N LEU A 151 -6.27 0.40 -0.53
CA LEU A 151 -6.29 -0.46 -1.72
C LEU A 151 -7.67 -0.51 -2.37
N GLN A 152 -8.73 -0.53 -1.55
CA GLN A 152 -10.10 -0.41 -2.04
C GLN A 152 -10.35 0.95 -2.72
N HIS A 153 -9.88 2.04 -2.11
CA HIS A 153 -10.02 3.38 -2.67
C HIS A 153 -9.28 3.52 -4.00
N LEU A 154 -8.07 2.97 -4.08
CA LEU A 154 -7.28 2.89 -5.30
C LEU A 154 -8.03 2.15 -6.42
N ARG A 155 -8.61 0.99 -6.11
CA ARG A 155 -9.40 0.15 -7.04
C ARG A 155 -10.66 0.85 -7.54
N ASP A 156 -11.41 1.49 -6.63
CA ASP A 156 -12.80 1.90 -6.89
C ASP A 156 -12.93 3.38 -7.29
N LYS A 157 -11.99 4.25 -6.91
CA LYS A 157 -12.17 5.71 -6.96
C LYS A 157 -11.07 6.46 -7.70
N MET A 158 -9.84 5.98 -7.72
CA MET A 158 -8.70 6.72 -8.27
C MET A 158 -8.47 6.51 -9.78
N ASN A 159 -9.27 5.66 -10.43
CA ASN A 159 -9.07 5.27 -11.84
C ASN A 159 -7.64 4.78 -12.14
N ALA A 160 -7.01 4.11 -11.17
CA ALA A 160 -5.59 3.74 -11.22
C ALA A 160 -5.27 2.73 -12.35
N SER A 161 -6.26 2.02 -12.87
CA SER A 161 -6.12 1.07 -13.99
C SER A 161 -5.68 1.73 -15.30
N LYS A 162 -5.71 3.07 -15.41
CA LYS A 162 -5.16 3.77 -16.58
C LYS A 162 -3.63 3.72 -16.62
N TYR A 163 -2.98 3.50 -15.48
CA TYR A 163 -1.53 3.34 -15.42
C TYR A 163 -1.20 1.85 -15.55
N ALA A 164 -0.33 1.51 -16.50
CA ALA A 164 0.26 0.18 -16.66
C ALA A 164 1.26 -0.11 -15.52
N SER A 165 0.74 -0.28 -14.30
CA SER A 165 1.45 -0.70 -13.09
C SER A 165 0.79 -1.99 -12.61
N VAL A 166 1.57 -3.04 -12.43
CA VAL A 166 1.06 -4.38 -12.07
C VAL A 166 0.33 -4.33 -10.72
N ASP A 167 0.83 -3.51 -9.80
CA ASP A 167 0.25 -3.32 -8.47
C ASP A 167 -1.15 -2.69 -8.49
N PHE A 168 -1.56 -2.10 -9.63
CA PHE A 168 -2.87 -1.44 -9.79
C PHE A 168 -3.90 -2.31 -10.51
N ASP A 169 -3.55 -3.56 -10.83
CA ASP A 169 -4.48 -4.52 -11.38
C ASP A 169 -5.68 -4.73 -10.43
N LYS A 170 -6.89 -4.71 -10.99
CA LYS A 170 -8.13 -4.76 -10.19
C LYS A 170 -8.33 -6.11 -9.50
N GLU A 171 -7.88 -7.19 -10.12
CA GLU A 171 -7.96 -8.53 -9.54
C GLU A 171 -6.98 -8.63 -8.37
N LEU A 172 -5.75 -8.11 -8.54
CA LEU A 172 -4.74 -8.08 -7.47
C LEU A 172 -5.19 -7.24 -6.27
N LEU A 173 -5.72 -6.03 -6.52
CA LEU A 173 -6.23 -5.17 -5.46
C LEU A 173 -7.42 -5.81 -4.73
N THR A 174 -8.31 -6.48 -5.46
CA THR A 174 -9.44 -7.21 -4.87
C THR A 174 -8.97 -8.36 -3.99
N PHE A 175 -7.99 -9.13 -4.46
CA PHE A 175 -7.36 -10.18 -3.68
C PHE A 175 -6.80 -9.62 -2.36
N PHE A 176 -5.96 -8.58 -2.41
CA PHE A 176 -5.38 -8.01 -1.20
C PHE A 176 -6.42 -7.41 -0.25
N VAL A 177 -7.44 -6.72 -0.76
CA VAL A 177 -8.53 -6.19 0.09
C VAL A 177 -9.23 -7.33 0.83
N ASN A 178 -9.58 -8.41 0.15
CA ASN A 178 -10.28 -9.54 0.76
C ASN A 178 -9.40 -10.27 1.77
N VAL A 179 -8.12 -10.49 1.43
CA VAL A 179 -7.14 -11.13 2.30
C VAL A 179 -6.90 -10.31 3.57
N LEU A 180 -6.67 -8.99 3.45
CA LEU A 180 -6.46 -8.12 4.62
C LEU A 180 -7.69 -8.09 5.53
N LEU A 181 -8.91 -8.05 4.98
CA LEU A 181 -10.13 -8.14 5.78
C LEU A 181 -10.31 -9.52 6.42
N GLY A 182 -9.92 -10.61 5.73
CA GLY A 182 -9.86 -11.95 6.30
C GLY A 182 -8.89 -12.03 7.48
N GLN A 183 -7.69 -11.47 7.34
CA GLN A 183 -6.69 -11.41 8.41
C GLN A 183 -7.15 -10.57 9.60
N ALA A 184 -7.95 -9.53 9.39
CA ALA A 184 -8.63 -8.83 10.48
C ALA A 184 -9.62 -9.75 11.21
N GLN A 185 -10.44 -10.52 10.48
CA GLN A 185 -11.37 -11.46 11.09
C GLN A 185 -10.66 -12.59 11.85
N GLU A 186 -9.48 -13.01 11.39
CA GLU A 186 -8.61 -13.92 12.11
C GLU A 186 -8.21 -13.33 13.47
N CYS A 187 -7.75 -12.07 13.53
CA CYS A 187 -7.51 -11.38 14.80
C CYS A 187 -8.75 -11.38 15.71
N LEU A 188 -9.95 -11.20 15.15
CA LEU A 188 -11.19 -11.24 15.94
C LEU A 188 -11.48 -12.64 16.50
N LEU A 189 -11.22 -13.70 15.73
CA LEU A 189 -11.31 -15.08 16.20
C LEU A 189 -10.31 -15.33 17.34
N GLU A 190 -9.05 -14.92 17.16
CA GLU A 190 -8.00 -15.01 18.19
C GLU A 190 -8.40 -14.27 19.47
N LYS A 191 -9.01 -13.09 19.34
CA LYS A 191 -9.53 -12.35 20.50
C LYS A 191 -10.66 -13.12 21.19
N SER A 192 -11.63 -13.66 20.44
CA SER A 192 -12.76 -14.39 21.01
C SER A 192 -12.34 -15.61 21.83
N LEU A 193 -11.24 -16.21 21.41
CA LEU A 193 -10.58 -17.34 22.04
C LEU A 193 -9.91 -16.94 23.37
N ILE A 194 -9.24 -15.79 23.42
CA ILE A 194 -8.64 -15.22 24.64
C ILE A 194 -9.71 -14.73 25.62
N ASP A 195 -10.76 -14.10 25.11
CA ASP A 195 -11.92 -13.61 25.89
C ASP A 195 -12.78 -14.76 26.47
N HIS A 196 -12.43 -16.02 26.20
CA HIS A 196 -13.21 -17.21 26.58
C HIS A 196 -14.69 -17.10 26.18
N ARG A 197 -14.95 -16.60 24.97
CA ARG A 197 -16.31 -16.56 24.42
C ARG A 197 -16.88 -17.97 24.26
N SER A 198 -18.21 -18.08 24.18
CA SER A 198 -18.87 -19.37 24.05
C SER A 198 -18.42 -20.11 22.79
N ASN A 199 -18.32 -21.44 22.88
CA ASN A 199 -17.89 -22.30 21.76
C ASN A 199 -18.71 -22.06 20.49
N LEU A 200 -20.00 -21.73 20.63
CA LEU A 200 -20.87 -21.38 19.51
C LEU A 200 -20.42 -20.11 18.78
N VAL A 201 -20.01 -19.07 19.53
CA VAL A 201 -19.51 -17.81 18.94
C VAL A 201 -18.20 -18.05 18.22
N VAL A 202 -17.27 -18.75 18.88
CA VAL A 202 -15.97 -19.12 18.29
C VAL A 202 -16.15 -19.93 17.01
N ALA A 203 -17.04 -20.94 17.02
CA ALA A 203 -17.31 -21.78 15.85
C ALA A 203 -17.89 -20.96 14.68
N LYS A 204 -18.80 -20.01 14.96
CA LYS A 204 -19.35 -19.13 13.92
C LYS A 204 -18.28 -18.24 13.29
N LEU A 205 -17.38 -17.68 14.11
CA LEU A 205 -16.26 -16.87 13.62
C LEU A 205 -15.30 -17.70 12.76
N ALA A 206 -14.98 -18.92 13.20
CA ALA A 206 -14.10 -19.83 12.46
C ALA A 206 -14.71 -20.25 11.11
N ILE A 207 -16.01 -20.56 11.07
CA ILE A 207 -16.73 -20.86 9.81
C ILE A 207 -16.68 -19.66 8.86
N HIS A 208 -16.97 -18.46 9.36
CA HIS A 208 -16.94 -17.26 8.53
C HIS A 208 -15.54 -16.97 7.98
N LEU A 209 -14.50 -17.14 8.80
CA LEU A 209 -13.11 -16.96 8.37
C LEU A 209 -12.71 -17.97 7.29
N ARG A 210 -13.10 -19.24 7.43
CA ARG A 210 -12.90 -20.27 6.41
C ARG A 210 -13.53 -19.84 5.09
N ASP A 211 -14.80 -19.42 5.12
CA ASP A 211 -15.53 -19.03 3.91
C ASP A 211 -14.85 -17.83 3.22
N ARG A 212 -14.40 -16.83 3.98
CA ARG A 212 -13.63 -15.70 3.46
C ARG A 212 -12.34 -16.11 2.76
N TYR A 213 -11.53 -16.96 3.39
CA TYR A 213 -10.29 -17.39 2.76
C TYR A 213 -10.54 -18.32 1.56
N GLN A 214 -11.64 -19.07 1.57
CA GLN A 214 -12.05 -19.84 0.40
C GLN A 214 -12.49 -18.94 -0.77
N GLU A 215 -13.20 -17.83 -0.51
CA GLU A 215 -13.48 -16.79 -1.50
C GLU A 215 -12.18 -16.18 -2.06
N CYS A 216 -11.20 -15.88 -1.20
CA CYS A 216 -9.90 -15.35 -1.63
C CYS A 216 -9.14 -16.34 -2.52
N TYR A 217 -9.17 -17.63 -2.17
CA TYR A 217 -8.52 -18.69 -2.93
C TYR A 217 -9.18 -18.88 -4.29
N GLN A 218 -10.52 -18.94 -4.34
CA GLN A 218 -11.26 -19.03 -5.60
C GLN A 218 -11.01 -17.83 -6.50
N HIS A 219 -10.94 -16.63 -5.93
CA HIS A 219 -10.57 -15.42 -6.66
C HIS A 219 -9.18 -15.55 -7.28
N LEU A 220 -8.21 -16.08 -6.53
CA LEU A 220 -6.86 -16.32 -7.03
C LEU A 220 -6.82 -17.37 -8.15
N GLU A 221 -7.59 -18.45 -8.06
CA GLU A 221 -7.65 -19.48 -9.13
C GLU A 221 -8.31 -18.96 -10.41
N ASN A 222 -9.33 -18.11 -10.27
CA ASN A 222 -10.07 -17.57 -11.41
C ASN A 222 -9.37 -16.38 -12.07
N SER A 223 -8.47 -15.72 -11.34
CA SER A 223 -7.69 -14.61 -11.86
C SER A 223 -6.36 -15.12 -12.43
N ASN A 224 -5.82 -14.45 -13.45
CA ASN A 224 -4.50 -14.78 -14.00
C ASN A 224 -3.34 -14.30 -13.07
N LEU A 225 -3.61 -14.14 -11.77
CA LEU A 225 -2.62 -13.67 -10.80
C LEU A 225 -1.64 -14.81 -10.48
N GLN A 226 -0.35 -14.60 -10.76
CA GLN A 226 0.66 -15.47 -10.20
C GLN A 226 0.82 -15.16 -8.71
N CYS A 227 0.69 -16.19 -7.86
CA CYS A 227 0.79 -16.03 -6.40
C CYS A 227 2.16 -15.43 -6.01
N PRO A 228 2.21 -14.24 -5.35
CA PRO A 228 3.44 -13.72 -4.80
C PRO A 228 3.81 -14.57 -3.58
N SER A 229 4.90 -15.34 -3.70
CA SER A 229 5.53 -16.20 -2.69
C SER A 229 5.11 -17.69 -2.59
N THR A 230 5.39 -18.48 -3.63
CA THR A 230 5.72 -19.92 -3.45
C THR A 230 6.90 -20.41 -4.31
N LYS A 231 8.02 -19.67 -4.35
CA LYS A 231 9.29 -20.32 -4.70
C LYS A 231 9.79 -21.06 -3.45
N LYS A 232 9.57 -22.39 -3.43
CA LYS A 232 10.24 -23.33 -2.52
C LYS A 232 11.71 -22.94 -2.39
N ARG A 233 12.16 -22.57 -1.19
CA ARG A 233 13.60 -22.58 -0.86
C ARG A 233 14.09 -24.00 -1.17
N LYS A 234 14.84 -24.18 -2.26
CA LYS A 234 15.57 -25.43 -2.49
C LYS A 234 16.48 -25.62 -1.26
N PRO A 235 16.45 -26.78 -0.58
CA PRO A 235 17.43 -27.04 0.45
C PRO A 235 18.82 -27.00 -0.18
N ASN A 236 19.71 -26.19 0.38
CA ASN A 236 21.13 -26.19 0.03
C ASN A 236 21.71 -27.57 0.37
N SER A 237 21.69 -28.48 -0.59
CA SER A 237 22.54 -29.66 -0.60
C SER A 237 23.94 -29.22 -1.01
N ASN A 238 24.72 -28.74 -0.04
CA ASN A 238 26.18 -28.71 -0.12
C ASN A 238 26.73 -28.91 1.29
N VAL A 239 26.68 -30.16 1.73
CA VAL A 239 27.65 -30.70 2.68
C VAL A 239 28.75 -31.32 1.81
N ARG A 240 29.93 -30.73 1.85
CA ARG A 240 31.20 -31.41 1.70
C ARG A 240 32.10 -30.93 2.82
#